data_AF-A0A328IIS4-F1
#
_entry.id   AF-A0A328IIS4-F1
#
_cell.length_a   1.000
_cell.length_b   1.000
_cell.length_c   1.000
_cell.angle_alpha   90.00
_cell.angle_beta   90.00
_cell.angle_gamma   90.00
#
_symmetry.space_group_name_H-M   'P 1'
#
loop_
_entity.id
_entity.type
_entity.pdbx_description
1 polymer ?
#
loop_
_entity_poly.entity_id
_entity_poly.type
_entity_poly.pdbx_seq_one_letter_code
_entity_poly.pdbx_strand_id
1 'polypeptide(L)'
;MYLNCKKIKSNFKFYLILVLFIYLLVNFNKTNLVFAGKFYSKIQKTDSSEKMFDSSQKEMEILKFQIDDLSKQKNSILKEIDQLEKNLLYHLKIKSKKNPNESERKSSALKFQIHFLKREKSLLKKQLYKIFLEQIDLEIKLRKILYSFKN
;
A
#
# COMPACT_ATOMS: atom_id res chain seq x y z
N MET A 1 -7.10 7.73 -84.67
CA MET A 1 -8.30 7.22 -83.96
C MET A 1 -8.96 8.42 -83.28
N TYR A 2 -10.01 8.98 -83.88
CA TYR A 2 -10.67 10.19 -83.38
C TYR A 2 -11.59 9.83 -82.20
N LEU A 3 -11.25 10.28 -80.99
CA LEU A 3 -12.13 10.13 -79.82
C LEU A 3 -13.31 11.10 -79.98
N ASN A 4 -14.48 10.54 -80.26
CA ASN A 4 -15.73 11.28 -80.37
C ASN A 4 -16.22 11.65 -78.95
N CYS A 5 -15.70 12.75 -78.41
CA CYS A 5 -16.11 13.26 -77.11
C CYS A 5 -17.54 13.85 -77.19
N LYS A 6 -18.55 13.03 -76.86
CA LYS A 6 -19.91 13.50 -76.59
C LYS A 6 -19.87 14.54 -75.46
N LYS A 7 -20.18 15.80 -75.77
CA LYS A 7 -20.32 16.87 -74.77
C LYS A 7 -21.44 16.52 -73.79
N ILE A 8 -21.09 16.10 -72.59
CA ILE A 8 -22.03 15.92 -71.48
C ILE A 8 -22.51 17.33 -71.09
N LYS A 9 -23.78 17.65 -71.35
CA LYS A 9 -24.43 18.84 -70.79
C LYS A 9 -24.68 18.57 -69.31
N SER A 10 -23.69 18.88 -68.48
CA SER A 10 -23.85 18.82 -67.03
C SER A 10 -24.81 19.92 -66.58
N ASN A 11 -25.80 19.55 -65.76
CA ASN A 11 -26.81 20.46 -65.26
C ASN A 11 -26.29 21.11 -63.97
N PHE A 12 -26.36 22.44 -63.85
CA PHE A 12 -25.83 23.17 -62.68
C PHE A 12 -26.37 22.63 -61.34
N LYS A 13 -27.63 22.15 -61.33
CA LYS A 13 -28.24 21.48 -60.17
C LYS A 13 -27.48 20.23 -59.71
N PHE A 14 -26.88 19.46 -60.63
CA PHE A 14 -26.10 18.27 -60.31
C PHE A 14 -24.81 18.63 -59.56
N TYR A 15 -24.09 19.66 -60.00
CA TYR A 15 -22.90 20.15 -59.29
C TYR A 15 -23.23 20.68 -57.89
N LEU A 16 -24.37 21.35 -57.74
CA LEU A 16 -24.80 21.86 -56.44
C LEU A 16 -25.11 20.72 -55.46
N ILE A 17 -25.78 19.66 -55.92
CA ILE A 17 -26.02 18.44 -55.13
C ILE A 17 -24.72 17.74 -54.77
N LEU A 18 -23.77 17.63 -55.71
CA LEU A 18 -22.47 17.00 -55.47
C LEU A 18 -21.66 17.74 -54.39
N VAL A 19 -21.63 19.08 -54.46
CA VAL A 19 -20.94 19.91 -53.47
C VAL A 19 -21.57 19.76 -52.08
N LEU A 20 -22.90 19.76 -51.99
CA LEU A 20 -23.63 19.50 -50.75
C LEU A 20 -23.32 18.12 -50.17
N PHE A 21 -23.24 17.10 -51.03
CA PHE A 21 -22.93 15.73 -50.62
C PHE A 21 -21.50 15.60 -50.08
N ILE A 22 -20.52 16.22 -50.76
CA ILE A 22 -19.13 16.27 -50.30
C ILE A 22 -19.02 17.03 -48.97
N TYR A 23 -19.74 18.15 -48.83
CA TYR A 23 -19.77 18.93 -47.59
C TYR A 23 -20.33 18.13 -46.42
N LEU A 24 -21.41 17.37 -46.64
CA LEU A 24 -21.97 16.46 -45.64
C LEU A 24 -20.98 15.36 -45.26
N LEU A 25 -20.31 14.72 -46.23
CA LEU A 25 -19.31 13.68 -46.00
C LEU A 25 -18.12 14.20 -45.16
N VAL A 26 -17.60 15.38 -45.49
CA VAL A 26 -16.49 15.99 -44.74
C VAL A 26 -16.90 16.29 -43.30
N ASN A 27 -18.10 16.82 -43.10
CA ASN A 27 -18.62 17.09 -41.76
C ASN A 27 -18.91 15.81 -40.97
N PHE A 28 -19.44 14.78 -41.59
CA PHE A 28 -19.70 13.47 -40.96
C PHE A 28 -18.39 12.79 -40.52
N ASN A 29 -17.36 12.85 -41.35
CA ASN A 29 -16.04 12.32 -41.00
C ASN A 29 -15.42 13.10 -39.83
N LYS A 30 -15.55 14.43 -39.82
CA LYS A 30 -15.03 15.26 -38.73
C LYS A 30 -15.75 15.00 -37.40
N THR A 31 -17.07 14.87 -37.42
CA THR A 31 -17.84 14.56 -36.20
C THR A 31 -17.56 13.15 -35.68
N ASN A 32 -17.45 12.14 -36.56
CA ASN A 32 -17.07 10.78 -36.16
C ASN A 32 -15.66 10.72 -35.58
N LEU A 33 -14.70 11.46 -36.14
CA LEU A 33 -13.32 11.47 -35.67
C LEU A 33 -13.20 12.16 -34.29
N VAL A 34 -13.96 13.25 -34.07
CA VAL A 34 -14.08 13.89 -32.74
C VAL A 34 -14.80 12.98 -31.74
N PHE A 35 -15.85 12.27 -32.17
CA PHE A 35 -16.57 11.32 -31.32
C PHE A 35 -15.66 10.15 -30.90
N ALA A 36 -14.96 9.53 -31.85
CA ALA A 36 -14.00 8.46 -31.58
C ALA A 36 -12.89 8.94 -30.63
N GLY A 37 -12.31 10.12 -30.86
CA GLY A 37 -11.30 10.69 -29.96
C GLY A 37 -11.80 10.91 -28.53
N LYS A 38 -13.03 11.41 -28.36
CA LYS A 38 -13.67 11.55 -27.04
C LYS A 38 -13.98 10.21 -26.38
N PHE A 39 -14.40 9.21 -27.16
CA PHE A 39 -14.75 7.89 -26.64
C PHE A 39 -13.50 7.11 -26.19
N TYR A 40 -12.45 7.08 -27.03
CA TYR A 40 -11.17 6.45 -26.69
C TYR A 40 -10.49 7.12 -25.50
N SER A 41 -10.45 8.45 -25.45
CA SER A 41 -9.87 9.16 -24.29
C SER A 41 -10.66 8.92 -22.99
N LYS A 42 -11.98 8.72 -23.08
CA LYS A 42 -12.80 8.35 -21.93
C LYS A 42 -12.51 6.93 -21.44
N ILE A 43 -12.42 5.96 -22.35
CA ILE A 43 -12.07 4.56 -22.04
C ILE A 43 -10.66 4.47 -21.44
N GLN A 44 -9.69 5.15 -22.04
CA GLN A 44 -8.31 5.12 -21.55
C GLN A 44 -8.19 5.72 -20.14
N LYS A 45 -8.97 6.77 -19.84
CA LYS A 45 -9.07 7.33 -18.49
C LYS A 45 -9.67 6.32 -17.50
N THR A 46 -10.76 5.63 -17.86
CA THR A 46 -11.39 4.63 -16.98
C THR A 46 -10.46 3.45 -16.69
N ASP A 47 -9.79 2.90 -17.70
CA ASP A 47 -8.87 1.76 -17.53
C ASP A 47 -7.65 2.15 -16.68
N SER A 48 -7.16 3.39 -16.83
CA SER A 48 -6.06 3.90 -16.01
C SER A 48 -6.48 4.09 -14.55
N SER A 49 -7.70 4.59 -14.32
CA SER A 49 -8.23 4.73 -12.96
C SER A 49 -8.45 3.37 -12.31
N GLU A 50 -9.04 2.40 -13.01
CA GLU A 50 -9.30 1.06 -12.49
C GLU A 50 -8.00 0.36 -12.05
N LYS A 51 -6.94 0.43 -12.88
CA LYS A 51 -5.61 -0.09 -12.52
C LYS A 51 -5.00 0.60 -11.29
N MET A 52 -5.19 1.91 -11.13
CA MET A 52 -4.71 2.64 -9.96
C MET A 52 -5.48 2.24 -8.70
N PHE A 53 -6.80 2.08 -8.78
CA PHE A 53 -7.63 1.58 -7.69
C PHE A 53 -7.20 0.18 -7.24
N ASP A 54 -7.02 -0.75 -8.18
CA ASP A 54 -6.58 -2.12 -7.89
C ASP A 54 -5.21 -2.16 -7.20
N SER A 55 -4.27 -1.34 -7.68
CA SER A 55 -2.92 -1.28 -7.09
C SER A 55 -2.94 -0.74 -5.65
N SER A 56 -3.74 0.29 -5.40
CA SER A 56 -3.85 0.94 -4.11
C SER A 56 -4.64 0.08 -3.10
N GLN A 57 -5.60 -0.73 -3.58
CA GLN A 57 -6.28 -1.73 -2.76
C GLN A 57 -5.32 -2.85 -2.32
N LYS A 58 -4.50 -3.37 -3.23
CA LYS A 58 -3.47 -4.38 -2.89
C LYS A 58 -2.45 -3.83 -1.89
N GLU A 59 -1.99 -2.60 -2.07
CA GLU A 59 -1.09 -1.94 -1.13
C GLU A 59 -1.72 -1.80 0.26
N MET A 60 -2.99 -1.42 0.33
CA MET A 60 -3.76 -1.33 1.57
C MET A 60 -3.88 -2.69 2.28
N GLU A 61 -4.12 -3.78 1.55
CA GLU A 61 -4.18 -5.14 2.11
C GLU A 61 -2.83 -5.58 2.66
N ILE A 62 -1.73 -5.31 1.95
CA ILE A 62 -0.36 -5.60 2.41
C ILE A 62 -0.06 -4.85 3.70
N LEU A 63 -0.37 -3.54 3.77
CA LEU A 63 -0.13 -2.74 4.95
C LEU A 63 -0.92 -3.24 6.17
N LYS A 64 -2.19 -3.62 5.98
CA LYS A 64 -3.01 -4.23 7.04
C LYS A 64 -2.39 -5.52 7.55
N PHE A 65 -1.96 -6.40 6.64
CA PHE A 65 -1.30 -7.65 7.00
C PHE A 65 -0.03 -7.41 7.81
N GLN A 66 0.80 -6.44 7.42
CA GLN A 66 2.02 -6.08 8.15
C GLN A 66 1.71 -5.55 9.55
N ILE A 67 0.69 -4.69 9.70
CA ILE A 67 0.25 -4.18 11.01
C ILE A 67 -0.25 -5.32 11.92
N ASP A 68 -1.00 -6.27 11.36
CA ASP A 68 -1.49 -7.43 12.09
C ASP A 68 -0.34 -8.36 12.54
N ASP A 69 0.65 -8.56 11.67
CA ASP A 69 1.84 -9.36 12.00
C ASP A 69 2.67 -8.70 13.12
N LEU A 70 2.96 -7.40 13.00
CA LEU A 70 3.63 -6.62 14.06
C LEU A 70 2.85 -6.67 15.38
N SER A 71 1.52 -6.66 15.33
CA SER A 71 0.67 -6.79 16.52
C SER A 71 0.82 -8.16 17.18
N LYS A 72 0.94 -9.24 16.40
CA LYS A 72 1.24 -10.59 16.92
C LYS A 72 2.63 -10.65 17.53
N GLN A 73 3.64 -10.09 16.87
CA GLN A 73 5.02 -10.03 17.38
C GLN A 73 5.10 -9.26 18.70
N LYS A 74 4.44 -8.10 18.78
CA LYS A 74 4.32 -7.30 20.01
C LYS A 74 3.75 -8.13 21.16
N ASN A 75 2.65 -8.85 20.91
CA ASN A 75 2.02 -9.69 21.93
C ASN A 75 2.92 -10.84 22.39
N SER A 76 3.70 -11.43 21.49
CA SER A 76 4.70 -12.45 21.82
C SER A 76 5.77 -11.90 22.76
N ILE A 77 6.36 -10.74 22.42
CA ILE A 77 7.39 -10.09 23.23
C ILE A 77 6.85 -9.68 24.61
N LEU A 78 5.61 -9.20 24.69
CA LEU A 78 4.97 -8.88 25.97
C LEU A 78 4.88 -10.10 26.89
N LYS A 79 4.46 -11.26 26.35
CA LYS A 79 4.42 -12.51 27.12
C LYS A 79 5.81 -12.93 27.61
N GLU A 80 6.83 -12.73 26.80
CA GLU A 80 8.22 -13.04 27.17
C GLU A 80 8.74 -12.11 28.28
N ILE A 81 8.44 -10.81 28.19
CA ILE A 81 8.74 -9.85 29.25
C ILE A 81 8.04 -10.24 30.57
N ASP A 82 6.77 -10.60 30.53
CA ASP A 82 6.02 -11.04 31.72
C ASP A 82 6.65 -12.29 32.35
N GLN A 83 7.10 -13.23 31.53
CA GLN A 83 7.78 -14.43 32.02
C GLN A 83 9.13 -14.09 32.66
N LEU A 84 9.93 -13.21 32.03
CA LEU A 84 11.18 -12.72 32.60
C LEU A 84 10.96 -11.97 33.92
N GLU A 85 9.86 -11.22 34.06
CA GLU A 85 9.51 -10.53 35.31
C GLU A 85 9.23 -11.52 36.44
N LYS A 86 8.48 -12.60 36.16
CA LYS A 86 8.23 -13.68 37.13
C LYS A 86 9.53 -14.36 37.55
N ASN A 87 10.40 -14.68 36.59
CA ASN A 87 11.70 -15.28 36.86
C ASN A 87 12.59 -14.35 37.70
N LEU A 88 12.65 -13.07 37.34
CA LEU A 88 13.41 -12.07 38.08
C LEU A 88 12.91 -11.94 39.53
N LEU A 89 11.59 -11.89 39.72
CA LEU A 89 10.99 -11.83 41.06
C LEU A 89 11.34 -13.08 41.89
N TYR A 90 11.33 -14.26 41.28
CA TYR A 90 11.74 -15.50 41.93
C TYR A 90 13.20 -15.43 42.40
N HIS A 91 14.14 -15.04 41.53
CA HIS A 91 15.55 -14.91 41.90
C HIS A 91 15.80 -13.82 42.95
N LEU A 92 15.04 -12.72 42.92
CA LEU A 92 15.11 -11.67 43.94
C LEU A 92 14.62 -12.15 45.30
N LYS A 93 13.55 -12.97 45.35
CA LYS A 93 13.08 -13.62 46.59
C LYS A 93 14.11 -14.60 47.16
N ILE A 94 14.81 -15.35 46.32
CA ILE A 94 15.92 -16.21 46.78
C ILE A 94 17.03 -15.34 47.37
N LYS A 95 17.39 -14.24 46.70
CA LYS A 95 18.43 -13.32 47.17
C LYS A 95 18.07 -12.68 48.52
N SER A 96 16.81 -12.35 48.76
CA SER A 96 16.38 -11.71 50.02
C SER A 96 16.29 -12.69 51.20
N LYS A 97 16.05 -13.98 50.95
CA LYS A 97 16.02 -15.05 51.97
C LYS A 97 17.40 -15.64 52.28
N LYS A 98 18.46 -15.07 51.70
CA LYS A 98 19.80 -15.63 51.71
C LYS A 98 20.51 -15.39 53.05
N ASN A 99 21.06 -16.43 53.68
CA ASN A 99 21.83 -16.31 54.92
C ASN A 99 23.22 -15.72 54.63
N PRO A 100 23.79 -14.90 55.54
CA PRO A 100 25.13 -14.32 55.37
C PRO A 100 26.25 -15.37 55.31
N ASN A 101 26.01 -16.59 55.77
CA ASN A 101 27.00 -17.69 55.78
C ASN A 101 26.99 -18.55 54.50
N GLU A 102 26.24 -18.17 53.46
CA GLU A 102 26.16 -18.96 52.23
C GLU A 102 27.38 -18.73 51.31
N SER A 103 27.80 -19.77 50.58
CA SER A 103 29.04 -19.71 49.80
C SER A 103 29.04 -18.57 48.77
N GLU A 104 30.18 -17.87 48.70
CA GLU A 104 30.38 -16.72 47.81
C GLU A 104 30.13 -17.07 46.34
N ARG A 105 30.51 -18.29 45.92
CA ARG A 105 30.23 -18.83 44.57
C ARG A 105 28.73 -18.92 44.25
N LYS A 106 27.88 -19.33 45.20
CA LYS A 106 26.42 -19.33 45.00
C LYS A 106 25.86 -17.90 44.97
N SER A 107 26.50 -16.96 45.65
CA SER A 107 26.11 -15.54 45.67
C SER A 107 26.43 -14.85 44.35
N SER A 108 27.62 -15.09 43.80
CA SER A 108 28.03 -14.54 42.51
C SER A 108 27.17 -15.09 41.36
N ALA A 109 26.92 -16.40 41.31
CA ALA A 109 26.07 -17.01 40.27
C ALA A 109 24.66 -16.40 40.23
N LEU A 110 24.01 -16.23 41.38
CA LEU A 110 22.68 -15.61 41.46
C LEU A 110 22.69 -14.13 41.02
N LYS A 111 23.74 -13.38 41.36
CA LYS A 111 23.92 -11.99 40.88
C LYS A 111 24.05 -11.95 39.36
N PHE A 112 24.81 -12.86 38.76
CA PHE A 112 24.95 -12.96 37.31
C PHE A 112 23.61 -13.29 36.63
N GLN A 113 22.85 -14.25 37.15
CA GLN A 113 21.51 -14.59 36.62
C GLN A 113 20.57 -13.38 36.66
N ILE A 114 20.50 -12.67 37.79
CA ILE A 114 19.67 -11.46 37.93
C ILE A 114 20.12 -10.37 36.94
N HIS A 115 21.42 -10.18 36.76
CA HIS A 115 21.95 -9.20 35.81
C HIS A 115 21.56 -9.55 34.37
N PHE A 116 21.69 -10.83 33.99
CA PHE A 116 21.34 -11.31 32.66
C PHE A 116 19.85 -11.10 32.36
N LEU A 117 18.97 -11.54 33.26
CA LEU A 117 17.51 -11.38 33.11
C LEU A 117 17.11 -9.90 32.98
N LYS A 118 17.75 -9.00 33.74
CA LYS A 118 17.51 -7.55 33.60
C LYS A 118 17.95 -7.01 32.25
N ARG A 119 19.10 -7.46 31.75
CA ARG A 119 19.64 -7.06 30.44
C ARG A 119 18.72 -7.53 29.31
N GLU A 120 18.30 -8.79 29.36
CA GLU A 120 17.39 -9.41 28.39
C GLU A 120 16.05 -8.66 28.35
N LYS A 121 15.44 -8.42 29.52
CA LYS A 121 14.23 -7.61 29.63
C LYS A 121 14.40 -6.21 29.02
N SER A 122 15.54 -5.56 29.24
CA SER A 122 15.83 -4.25 28.64
C SER A 122 15.91 -4.33 27.12
N LEU A 123 16.49 -5.40 26.57
CA LEU A 123 16.58 -5.62 25.14
C LEU A 123 15.20 -5.84 24.50
N LEU A 124 14.36 -6.69 25.10
CA LEU A 124 12.99 -6.90 24.66
C LEU A 124 12.17 -5.61 24.70
N LYS A 125 12.32 -4.79 25.75
CA LYS A 125 11.67 -3.46 25.80
C LYS A 125 12.09 -2.54 24.65
N LYS A 126 13.37 -2.55 24.27
CA LYS A 126 13.85 -1.79 23.11
C LYS A 126 13.26 -2.32 21.81
N GLN A 127 13.15 -3.64 21.65
CA GLN A 127 12.50 -4.23 20.48
C GLN A 127 11.02 -3.86 20.40
N LEU A 128 10.30 -3.90 21.53
CA LEU A 128 8.89 -3.50 21.60
C LEU A 128 8.70 -2.03 21.20
N TYR A 129 9.60 -1.15 21.63
CA TYR A 129 9.58 0.26 21.21
C TYR A 129 9.80 0.41 19.69
N LYS A 130 10.71 -0.37 19.09
CA LYS A 130 10.92 -0.36 17.63
C LYS A 130 9.66 -0.80 16.88
N ILE A 131 9.05 -1.92 17.29
CA ILE A 131 7.80 -2.43 16.71
C ILE A 131 6.70 -1.38 16.81
N PHE A 132 6.59 -0.69 17.94
CA PHE A 132 5.61 0.37 18.13
C PHE A 132 5.79 1.53 17.14
N LEU A 133 7.03 1.99 16.93
CA LEU A 133 7.32 3.03 15.95
C LEU A 133 7.01 2.58 14.51
N GLU A 134 7.36 1.34 14.18
CA GLU A 134 7.09 0.76 12.85
C GLU A 134 5.58 0.64 12.59
N GLN A 135 4.82 0.17 13.59
CA GLN A 135 3.37 0.09 13.51
C GLN A 135 2.74 1.47 13.25
N ILE A 136 3.21 2.52 13.95
CA ILE A 136 2.74 3.90 13.72
C ILE A 136 3.04 4.35 12.28
N ASP A 137 4.23 4.09 11.76
CA ASP A 137 4.60 4.49 10.40
C ASP A 137 3.71 3.80 9.34
N LEU A 138 3.45 2.50 9.50
CA LEU A 138 2.55 1.75 8.63
C LEU A 138 1.10 2.26 8.73
N GLU A 139 0.61 2.57 9.93
CA GLU A 139 -0.71 3.17 10.11
C GLU A 139 -0.83 4.55 9.44
N ILE A 140 0.22 5.37 9.51
CA ILE A 140 0.27 6.66 8.81
C ILE A 140 0.22 6.45 7.29
N LYS A 141 0.98 5.50 6.75
CA LYS A 141 0.94 5.14 5.32
C LYS A 141 -0.45 4.69 4.89
N LEU A 142 -1.08 3.81 5.69
CA LEU A 142 -2.42 3.32 5.45
C LEU A 142 -3.45 4.46 5.43
N ARG A 143 -3.37 5.39 6.38
CA ARG A 143 -4.25 6.57 6.44
C ARG A 143 -4.08 7.45 5.21
N LYS A 144 -2.85 7.68 4.73
CA LYS A 144 -2.59 8.48 3.53
C LYS A 144 -3.30 7.90 2.30
N ILE A 145 -3.21 6.58 2.11
CA ILE A 145 -3.91 5.87 1.03
C ILE A 145 -5.43 6.00 1.18
N LEU A 146 -5.97 5.83 2.38
CA LEU A 146 -7.40 6.00 2.64
C LEU A 146 -7.90 7.42 2.34
N TYR A 147 -7.10 8.45 2.65
CA TYR A 147 -7.42 9.83 2.32
C TYR A 147 -7.39 10.10 0.81
N SER A 148 -6.46 9.50 0.06
CA SER A 148 -6.43 9.66 -1.40
C SER A 148 -7.64 9.04 -2.11
N PHE A 149 -8.32 8.07 -1.50
CA PHE A 149 -9.55 7.49 -2.04
C PHE A 149 -10.82 8.27 -1.68
N LYS A 150 -10.75 9.16 -0.69
CA LYS A 150 -11.92 9.91 -0.20
C LYS A 150 -12.14 11.23 -0.94
N ASN A 151 -11.12 11.70 -1.68
CA ASN A 151 -11.15 12.88 -2.55
C ASN A 151 -11.38 12.46 -4.00
#